data_AF-A0A3M1IT31-F1
#
_entry.id   AF-A0A3M1IT31-F1
#
_cell.length_a   1.000
_cell.length_b   1.000
_cell.length_c   1.000
_cell.angle_alpha   90.00
_cell.angle_beta   90.00
_cell.angle_gamma   90.00
#
_symmetry.space_group_name_H-M   'P 1'
#
loop_
_entity.id
_entity.type
_entity.pdbx_description
1 polymer ?
#
loop_
_entity_poly.entity_id
_entity_poly.type
_entity_poly.pdbx_seq_one_letter_code
_entity_poly.pdbx_strand_id
1 'polypeptide(L)'
;MAFYAHIVGWGKYVPENVVTNNDIAQFMDTSDEWIRTRTGIRERRFATDTDTTASMSIAAARLALDRARIAPSAVDLIIVATLSPEHIFPSTAALVQDALGATRAGAFDLSAACSGFIYALSMASNAIQSGMAKVVVVIGAETLSRVLDPEDRSTYPLFGDGAGAVVLQAHTMPGGLLGYKLGADGSGGEHLAIPAGGSKIPTSQYTLDNRLHYVKMNGREVYRFATRIMGRVSKEVCQQAGVPLDEIDLFVPHQANIRIIKSASKYLGISDDKVFTNLEKYGNTSAASIPIALCEAIEQGRVHTNDKIVMVGFGGGLTWGAAVVKWGLPMPYKRRQWWYRGVRWFVYRWAGLRSMALRLRRQIENKLPVDEDNGYLPPRRDELKDKKDKKEKKEKPVKPRLKSVSNDDLKSVKIEPPVPPAGGGTNGHSSNGKQHPAKESPQVGVEKTAEKTVEKTN
;
A
#
# COMPACT_ATOMS: atom_id res chain seq x y z
N MET A 1 14.00 14.43 23.18
CA MET A 1 12.80 13.69 23.64
C MET A 1 12.42 12.69 22.56
N ALA A 2 12.06 11.46 22.92
CA ALA A 2 11.54 10.49 21.96
C ALA A 2 10.07 10.82 21.64
N PHE A 3 9.72 10.82 20.34
CA PHE A 3 8.35 10.98 19.90
C PHE A 3 7.77 9.65 19.45
N TYR A 4 6.52 9.40 19.81
CA TYR A 4 5.71 8.26 19.37
C TYR A 4 4.64 8.74 18.40
N ALA A 5 4.28 7.89 17.44
CA ALA A 5 3.31 8.23 16.40
C ALA A 5 1.93 7.64 16.73
N HIS A 6 1.08 8.42 17.38
CA HIS A 6 -0.25 7.98 17.80
C HIS A 6 -1.28 8.24 16.70
N ILE A 7 -2.16 7.27 16.43
CA ILE A 7 -3.34 7.49 15.61
C ILE A 7 -4.33 8.32 16.42
N VAL A 8 -4.55 9.57 16.00
CA VAL A 8 -5.43 10.52 16.69
C VAL A 8 -6.71 10.87 15.92
N GLY A 9 -6.82 10.41 14.67
CA GLY A 9 -8.01 10.57 13.85
C GLY A 9 -8.11 9.49 12.78
N TRP A 10 -9.33 9.23 12.33
CA TRP A 10 -9.64 8.21 11.33
C TRP A 10 -10.80 8.68 10.46
N GLY A 11 -10.90 8.17 9.23
CA GLY A 11 -11.95 8.54 8.29
C GLY A 11 -12.06 7.50 7.20
N LYS A 12 -13.25 7.34 6.63
CA LYS A 12 -13.47 6.48 5.47
C LYS A 12 -14.45 7.14 4.50
N TYR A 13 -14.29 6.84 3.23
CA TYR A 13 -15.26 7.12 2.18
C TYR A 13 -15.40 5.86 1.33
N VAL A 14 -16.64 5.47 1.05
CA VAL A 14 -16.95 4.40 0.12
C VAL A 14 -18.03 4.92 -0.82
N PRO A 15 -17.93 4.68 -2.15
CA PRO A 15 -18.95 5.12 -3.09
C PRO A 15 -20.36 4.63 -2.75
N GLU A 16 -21.37 5.39 -3.17
CA GLU A 16 -22.78 5.07 -2.96
C GLU A 16 -23.28 3.96 -3.89
N ASN A 17 -22.64 3.78 -5.05
CA ASN A 17 -23.01 2.76 -6.02
C ASN A 17 -22.63 1.36 -5.52
N VAL A 18 -23.64 0.62 -5.06
CA VAL A 18 -23.53 -0.77 -4.59
C VAL A 18 -23.69 -1.71 -5.77
N VAL A 19 -22.71 -2.59 -5.98
CA VAL A 19 -22.74 -3.65 -6.98
C VAL A 19 -22.83 -4.99 -6.27
N THR A 20 -23.93 -5.71 -6.45
CA THR A 20 -24.14 -7.03 -5.85
C THR A 20 -23.56 -8.13 -6.74
N ASN A 21 -23.41 -9.33 -6.18
CA ASN A 21 -23.04 -10.49 -7.00
C ASN A 21 -24.08 -10.81 -8.08
N ASN A 22 -25.36 -10.51 -7.83
CA ASN A 22 -26.43 -10.73 -8.80
C ASN A 22 -26.33 -9.77 -9.98
N ASP A 23 -25.90 -8.52 -9.75
CA ASP A 23 -25.66 -7.56 -10.83
C ASP A 23 -24.55 -8.04 -11.76
N ILE A 24 -23.47 -8.61 -11.20
CA ILE A 24 -22.37 -9.20 -11.99
C ILE A 24 -22.85 -10.43 -12.79
N ALA A 25 -23.69 -11.28 -12.18
CA ALA A 25 -24.22 -12.48 -12.83
C ALA A 25 -25.12 -12.18 -14.04
N GLN A 26 -25.58 -10.94 -14.23
CA GLN A 26 -26.38 -10.55 -15.40
C GLN A 26 -25.57 -10.50 -16.70
N PHE A 27 -24.25 -10.28 -16.62
CA PHE A 27 -23.40 -10.12 -17.81
C PHE A 27 -22.16 -11.02 -17.82
N MET A 28 -21.93 -11.79 -16.76
CA MET A 28 -20.79 -12.68 -16.61
C MET A 28 -21.27 -14.07 -16.18
N ASP A 29 -20.68 -15.12 -16.75
CA ASP A 29 -20.95 -16.51 -16.34
C ASP A 29 -20.47 -16.75 -14.90
N THR A 30 -21.28 -16.41 -13.90
CA THR A 30 -21.00 -16.56 -12.48
C THR A 30 -22.30 -16.56 -11.67
N SER A 31 -22.22 -16.72 -10.35
CA SER A 31 -23.37 -16.65 -9.44
C SER A 31 -22.96 -16.10 -8.07
N ASP A 32 -23.94 -15.61 -7.30
CA ASP A 32 -23.71 -15.23 -5.90
C ASP A 32 -23.09 -16.37 -5.10
N GLU A 33 -23.62 -17.58 -5.24
CA GLU A 33 -23.09 -18.75 -4.55
C GLU A 33 -21.62 -18.98 -4.89
N TRP A 34 -21.25 -18.91 -6.17
CA TRP A 34 -19.88 -19.12 -6.62
C TRP A 34 -18.93 -18.07 -6.04
N ILE A 35 -19.32 -16.79 -6.07
CA ILE A 35 -18.49 -15.69 -5.56
C ILE A 35 -18.37 -15.78 -4.05
N ARG A 36 -19.50 -15.89 -3.33
CA ARG A 36 -19.54 -15.87 -1.87
C ARG A 36 -18.79 -17.04 -1.25
N THR A 37 -18.94 -18.25 -1.78
CA THR A 37 -18.28 -19.45 -1.24
C THR A 37 -16.76 -19.42 -1.43
N ARG A 38 -16.28 -18.82 -2.54
CA ARG A 38 -14.85 -18.76 -2.86
C ARG A 38 -14.13 -17.56 -2.26
N THR A 39 -14.84 -16.47 -2.03
CA THR A 39 -14.24 -15.16 -1.69
C THR A 39 -14.74 -14.59 -0.36
N GLY A 40 -15.99 -14.88 0.01
CA GLY A 40 -16.70 -14.22 1.11
C GLY A 40 -17.44 -12.93 0.71
N ILE A 41 -17.29 -12.46 -0.52
CA ILE A 41 -17.84 -11.18 -1.01
C ILE A 41 -19.32 -11.36 -1.38
N ARG A 42 -20.17 -10.41 -0.94
CA ARG A 42 -21.60 -10.34 -1.32
C ARG A 42 -21.89 -9.14 -2.21
N GLU A 43 -21.28 -8.01 -1.87
CA GLU A 43 -21.36 -6.76 -2.60
C GLU A 43 -20.00 -6.05 -2.60
N ARG A 44 -19.87 -5.06 -3.48
CA ARG A 44 -18.76 -4.11 -3.51
C ARG A 44 -19.29 -2.72 -3.87
N ARG A 45 -18.43 -1.70 -3.74
CA ARG A 45 -18.74 -0.33 -4.16
C ARG A 45 -17.93 0.01 -5.38
N PHE A 46 -18.56 0.56 -6.41
CA PHE A 46 -17.87 1.10 -7.58
C PHE A 46 -17.98 2.61 -7.57
N ALA A 47 -16.93 3.29 -7.99
CA ALA A 47 -16.89 4.73 -8.17
C ALA A 47 -18.04 5.18 -9.07
N THR A 48 -18.75 6.24 -8.66
CA THR A 48 -19.63 6.99 -9.56
C THR A 48 -18.79 7.85 -10.51
N ASP A 49 -19.46 8.54 -11.44
CA ASP A 49 -18.81 9.47 -12.37
C ASP A 49 -18.07 10.63 -11.66
N THR A 50 -18.43 10.91 -10.40
CA THR A 50 -17.82 11.98 -9.60
C THR A 50 -16.77 11.47 -8.60
N ASP A 51 -16.71 10.16 -8.37
CA ASP A 51 -15.78 9.56 -7.42
C ASP A 51 -14.44 9.34 -8.10
N THR A 52 -13.39 10.03 -7.67
CA THR A 52 -12.02 9.82 -8.12
C THR A 52 -11.16 9.41 -6.94
N THR A 53 -9.98 8.85 -7.19
CA THR A 53 -9.06 8.48 -6.10
C THR A 53 -8.70 9.71 -5.25
N ALA A 54 -8.54 10.89 -5.85
CA ALA A 54 -8.36 12.12 -5.10
C ALA A 54 -9.62 12.53 -4.33
N SER A 55 -10.81 12.52 -4.93
CA SER A 55 -12.04 12.99 -4.27
C SER A 55 -12.39 12.13 -3.04
N MET A 56 -12.26 10.81 -3.16
CA MET A 56 -12.45 9.88 -2.04
C MET A 56 -11.38 10.06 -0.95
N SER A 57 -10.11 10.25 -1.35
CA SER A 57 -9.01 10.54 -0.42
C SER A 57 -9.26 11.83 0.37
N ILE A 58 -9.73 12.89 -0.29
CA ILE A 58 -10.08 14.16 0.34
C ILE A 58 -11.21 13.96 1.36
N ALA A 59 -12.26 13.23 0.99
CA ALA A 59 -13.39 12.96 1.88
C ALA A 59 -12.96 12.19 3.14
N ALA A 60 -12.18 11.10 2.98
CA ALA A 60 -11.66 10.33 4.10
C ALA A 60 -10.71 11.17 4.99
N ALA A 61 -9.80 11.94 4.39
CA ALA A 61 -8.85 12.78 5.12
C ALA A 61 -9.52 13.90 5.91
N ARG A 62 -10.56 14.55 5.35
CA ARG A 62 -11.35 15.56 6.08
C ARG A 62 -11.99 14.97 7.32
N LEU A 63 -12.61 13.79 7.21
CA LEU A 63 -13.17 13.09 8.37
C LEU A 63 -12.10 12.78 9.42
N ALA A 64 -10.93 12.30 8.99
CA ALA A 64 -9.83 11.98 9.89
C ALA A 64 -9.29 13.22 10.63
N LEU A 65 -9.06 14.33 9.92
CA LEU A 65 -8.61 15.60 10.50
C LEU A 65 -9.65 16.23 11.43
N ASP A 66 -10.93 16.14 11.07
CA ASP A 66 -12.03 16.65 11.87
C ASP A 66 -12.16 15.86 13.19
N ARG A 67 -11.98 14.53 13.13
CA ARG A 67 -11.94 13.66 14.31
C ARG A 67 -10.70 13.93 15.17
N ALA A 68 -9.53 14.11 14.56
CA ALA A 68 -8.28 14.48 15.25
C ALA A 68 -8.29 15.89 15.84
N ARG A 69 -9.22 16.74 15.41
CA ARG A 69 -9.28 18.16 15.78
C ARG A 69 -8.07 18.96 15.30
N ILE A 70 -7.43 18.51 14.23
CA ILE A 70 -6.19 19.09 13.68
C ILE A 70 -6.50 19.91 12.43
N ALA A 71 -6.12 21.18 12.43
CA ALA A 71 -6.29 22.05 11.27
C ALA A 71 -5.40 21.57 10.10
N PRO A 72 -5.83 21.67 8.83
CA PRO A 72 -5.01 21.24 7.70
C PRO A 72 -3.66 21.96 7.64
N SER A 73 -3.60 23.23 8.07
CA SER A 73 -2.36 24.03 8.16
C SER A 73 -1.34 23.50 9.18
N ALA A 74 -1.73 22.58 10.06
CA ALA A 74 -0.85 21.92 11.01
C ALA A 74 -0.26 20.59 10.46
N VAL A 75 -0.74 20.11 9.30
CA VAL A 75 -0.24 18.88 8.68
C VAL A 75 1.13 19.15 8.04
N ASP A 76 2.11 18.30 8.34
CA ASP A 76 3.48 18.40 7.82
C ASP A 76 3.73 17.45 6.65
N LEU A 77 2.97 16.34 6.56
CA LEU A 77 3.12 15.35 5.49
C LEU A 77 1.78 14.66 5.15
N ILE A 78 1.55 14.43 3.87
CA ILE A 78 0.42 13.65 3.35
C ILE A 78 0.99 12.50 2.50
N ILE A 79 0.60 11.27 2.84
CA ILE A 79 0.98 10.06 2.09
C ILE A 79 -0.29 9.39 1.58
N VAL A 80 -0.41 9.23 0.26
CA VAL A 80 -1.51 8.48 -0.36
C VAL A 80 -0.96 7.15 -0.90
N ALA A 81 -1.30 6.06 -0.23
CA ALA A 81 -1.07 4.71 -0.73
C ALA A 81 -2.17 4.36 -1.74
N THR A 82 -1.78 4.21 -3.02
CA THR A 82 -2.70 3.90 -4.11
C THR A 82 -1.96 3.20 -5.26
N LEU A 83 -2.66 2.32 -5.97
CA LEU A 83 -2.26 1.79 -7.28
C LEU A 83 -3.15 2.28 -8.43
N SER A 84 -4.18 3.06 -8.12
CA SER A 84 -5.08 3.70 -9.08
C SER A 84 -5.09 5.22 -8.88
N PRO A 85 -3.93 5.90 -9.00
CA PRO A 85 -3.83 7.33 -8.72
C PRO A 85 -4.67 8.16 -9.70
N GLU A 86 -4.97 9.40 -9.33
CA GLU A 86 -5.69 10.35 -10.21
C GLU A 86 -4.96 10.52 -11.55
N HIS A 87 -3.64 10.63 -11.47
CA HIS A 87 -2.72 10.74 -12.60
C HIS A 87 -1.47 9.92 -12.30
N ILE A 88 -0.76 9.49 -13.35
CA ILE A 88 0.60 8.96 -13.18
C ILE A 88 1.52 10.07 -12.64
N PHE A 89 1.32 11.30 -13.11
CA PHE A 89 1.90 12.52 -12.57
C PHE A 89 0.98 13.72 -12.90
N PRO A 90 0.76 14.67 -11.98
CA PRO A 90 1.29 14.77 -10.61
C PRO A 90 0.66 13.75 -9.63
N SER A 91 1.19 13.67 -8.40
CA SER A 91 0.68 12.75 -7.38
C SER A 91 -0.73 13.11 -6.90
N THR A 92 -1.51 12.09 -6.57
CA THR A 92 -2.83 12.21 -5.92
C THR A 92 -2.71 12.96 -4.60
N ALA A 93 -1.66 12.70 -3.81
CA ALA A 93 -1.38 13.37 -2.57
C ALA A 93 -1.22 14.89 -2.72
N ALA A 94 -0.65 15.38 -3.82
CA ALA A 94 -0.54 16.82 -4.08
C ALA A 94 -1.91 17.46 -4.33
N LEU A 95 -2.82 16.75 -5.00
CA LEU A 95 -4.21 17.20 -5.19
C LEU A 95 -4.97 17.22 -3.86
N VAL A 96 -4.78 16.19 -3.03
CA VAL A 96 -5.33 16.14 -1.66
C VAL A 96 -4.79 17.31 -0.82
N GLN A 97 -3.49 17.59 -0.89
CA GLN A 97 -2.83 18.67 -0.16
C GLN A 97 -3.46 20.05 -0.47
N ASP A 98 -3.64 20.36 -1.76
CA ASP A 98 -4.28 21.60 -2.21
C ASP A 98 -5.73 21.66 -1.74
N ALA A 99 -6.50 20.59 -1.93
CA ALA A 99 -7.93 20.52 -1.60
C ALA A 99 -8.24 20.56 -0.09
N LEU A 100 -7.29 20.13 0.75
CA LEU A 100 -7.37 20.28 2.21
C LEU A 100 -6.93 21.69 2.67
N GLY A 101 -6.17 22.43 1.86
CA GLY A 101 -5.50 23.64 2.29
C GLY A 101 -4.34 23.37 3.24
N ALA A 102 -3.67 22.22 3.10
CA ALA A 102 -2.56 21.80 3.95
C ALA A 102 -1.25 22.47 3.52
N THR A 103 -1.17 23.79 3.69
CA THR A 103 -0.16 24.66 3.05
C THR A 103 1.29 24.39 3.42
N ARG A 104 1.53 23.64 4.50
CA ARG A 104 2.86 23.25 5.00
C ARG A 104 3.24 21.82 4.66
N ALA A 105 2.29 21.01 4.20
CA ALA A 105 2.50 19.59 4.05
C ALA A 105 3.33 19.27 2.80
N GLY A 106 4.38 18.47 2.96
CA GLY A 106 4.90 17.66 1.85
C GLY A 106 3.83 16.64 1.42
N ALA A 107 3.87 16.20 0.17
CA ALA A 107 2.87 15.27 -0.35
C ALA A 107 3.44 14.33 -1.41
N PHE A 108 3.24 13.02 -1.23
CA PHE A 108 3.65 12.01 -2.21
C PHE A 108 2.72 10.79 -2.22
N ASP A 109 2.69 10.12 -3.38
CA ASP A 109 1.99 8.84 -3.54
C ASP A 109 2.97 7.69 -3.23
N LEU A 110 2.46 6.64 -2.59
CA LEU A 110 3.20 5.41 -2.30
C LEU A 110 2.55 4.23 -3.03
N SER A 111 3.32 3.56 -3.88
CA SER A 111 2.87 2.34 -4.56
C SER A 111 3.56 1.11 -3.96
N ALA A 112 2.80 0.34 -3.18
CA ALA A 112 3.17 -1.00 -2.72
C ALA A 112 1.93 -1.92 -2.72
N ALA A 113 1.09 -1.74 -3.74
CA ALA A 113 -0.20 -2.41 -3.94
C ALA A 113 -1.03 -2.45 -2.66
N CYS A 114 -1.70 -3.57 -2.38
CA CYS A 114 -2.57 -3.73 -1.22
C CYS A 114 -1.84 -3.65 0.15
N SER A 115 -0.50 -3.78 0.18
CA SER A 115 0.28 -3.58 1.40
C SER A 115 0.62 -2.10 1.63
N GLY A 116 0.27 -1.22 0.69
CA GLY A 116 0.62 0.20 0.65
C GLY A 116 0.26 0.98 1.91
N PHE A 117 -0.89 0.71 2.53
CA PHE A 117 -1.25 1.41 3.77
C PHE A 117 -0.27 1.13 4.91
N ILE A 118 0.22 -0.10 5.05
CA ILE A 118 1.20 -0.45 6.10
C ILE A 118 2.56 0.17 5.81
N TYR A 119 2.98 0.20 4.54
CA TYR A 119 4.17 0.92 4.11
C TYR A 119 4.05 2.42 4.40
N ALA A 120 2.92 3.04 4.09
CA ALA A 120 2.70 4.45 4.34
C ALA A 120 2.64 4.76 5.85
N LEU A 121 2.02 3.88 6.64
CA LEU A 121 1.95 4.00 8.09
C LEU A 121 3.34 3.95 8.74
N SER A 122 4.21 3.06 8.28
CA SER A 122 5.59 2.98 8.82
C SER A 122 6.42 4.19 8.43
N MET A 123 6.31 4.67 7.18
CA MET A 123 6.99 5.90 6.75
C MET A 123 6.52 7.12 7.56
N ALA A 124 5.22 7.23 7.81
CA ALA A 124 4.65 8.30 8.65
C ALA A 124 5.14 8.22 10.10
N SER A 125 5.21 7.02 10.68
CA SER A 125 5.74 6.83 12.03
C SER A 125 7.22 7.20 12.12
N ASN A 126 8.03 6.76 11.16
CA ASN A 126 9.45 7.10 11.11
C ASN A 126 9.66 8.62 10.94
N ALA A 127 8.83 9.29 10.13
CA ALA A 127 8.86 10.74 9.96
C ALA A 127 8.61 11.48 11.29
N ILE A 128 7.70 10.96 12.12
CA ILE A 128 7.42 11.51 13.45
C ILE A 128 8.57 11.22 14.43
N GLN A 129 9.04 9.97 14.47
CA GLN A 129 10.09 9.54 15.38
C GLN A 129 11.43 10.24 15.12
N SER A 130 11.74 10.55 13.85
CA SER A 130 12.94 11.31 13.46
C SER A 130 12.81 12.82 13.69
N GLY A 131 11.62 13.32 14.03
CA GLY A 131 11.34 14.75 14.17
C GLY A 131 11.13 15.49 12.85
N MET A 132 11.10 14.79 11.71
CA MET A 132 10.82 15.38 10.39
C MET A 132 9.39 15.93 10.28
N ALA A 133 8.43 15.29 10.96
CA ALA A 133 7.03 15.69 10.99
C ALA A 133 6.46 15.60 12.41
N LYS A 134 5.44 16.40 12.72
CA LYS A 134 4.65 16.29 13.95
C LYS A 134 3.25 15.75 13.67
N VAL A 135 2.71 16.03 12.49
CA VAL A 135 1.39 15.58 12.06
C VAL A 135 1.46 15.04 10.64
N VAL A 136 1.05 13.79 10.47
CA VAL A 136 1.03 13.10 9.18
C VAL A 136 -0.35 12.56 8.89
N VAL A 137 -0.85 12.77 7.67
CA VAL A 137 -2.08 12.14 7.17
C VAL A 137 -1.68 10.97 6.27
N VAL A 138 -2.15 9.77 6.61
CA VAL A 138 -1.91 8.55 5.83
C VAL A 138 -3.24 8.06 5.27
N ILE A 139 -3.28 7.86 3.96
CA ILE A 139 -4.48 7.51 3.22
C ILE A 139 -4.21 6.25 2.42
N GLY A 140 -5.09 5.26 2.48
CA GLY A 140 -5.18 4.19 1.49
C GLY A 140 -6.43 4.44 0.64
N ALA A 141 -6.29 4.55 -0.68
CA ALA A 141 -7.40 4.89 -1.55
C ALA A 141 -7.29 4.24 -2.93
N GLU A 142 -8.40 3.75 -3.46
CA GLU A 142 -8.42 3.06 -4.75
C GLU A 142 -9.75 3.21 -5.49
N THR A 143 -9.65 3.36 -6.82
CA THR A 143 -10.75 3.19 -7.79
C THR A 143 -10.39 2.06 -8.75
N LEU A 144 -10.34 0.84 -8.24
CA LEU A 144 -9.95 -0.34 -9.02
C LEU A 144 -10.98 -0.70 -10.08
N SER A 145 -12.26 -0.37 -9.88
CA SER A 145 -13.31 -0.61 -10.87
C SER A 145 -12.97 -0.09 -12.27
N ARG A 146 -12.17 1.00 -12.36
CA ARG A 146 -11.70 1.61 -13.62
C ARG A 146 -10.67 0.79 -14.38
N VAL A 147 -10.07 -0.19 -13.72
CA VAL A 147 -9.02 -1.06 -14.26
C VAL A 147 -9.38 -2.54 -14.15
N LEU A 148 -10.67 -2.87 -13.95
CA LEU A 148 -11.18 -4.23 -14.03
C LEU A 148 -11.63 -4.57 -15.45
N ASP A 149 -11.29 -5.77 -15.89
CA ASP A 149 -11.72 -6.32 -17.16
C ASP A 149 -13.12 -6.95 -17.01
N PRO A 150 -14.20 -6.40 -17.62
CA PRO A 150 -15.55 -6.96 -17.50
C PRO A 150 -15.70 -8.36 -18.10
N GLU A 151 -14.72 -8.84 -18.87
CA GLU A 151 -14.67 -10.20 -19.42
C GLU A 151 -13.88 -11.16 -18.52
N ASP A 152 -13.15 -10.66 -17.51
CA ASP A 152 -12.34 -11.49 -16.61
C ASP A 152 -13.09 -11.85 -15.32
N ARG A 153 -13.73 -13.02 -15.35
CA ARG A 153 -14.39 -13.62 -14.17
C ARG A 153 -13.46 -13.83 -12.97
N SER A 154 -12.16 -13.95 -13.18
CA SER A 154 -11.22 -14.25 -12.10
C SER A 154 -10.88 -13.03 -11.23
N THR A 155 -11.03 -11.82 -11.77
CA THR A 155 -10.65 -10.57 -11.09
C THR A 155 -11.84 -9.64 -10.86
N TYR A 156 -12.75 -9.50 -11.84
CA TYR A 156 -13.85 -8.53 -11.77
C TYR A 156 -14.71 -8.63 -10.51
N PRO A 157 -15.10 -9.84 -10.03
CA PRO A 157 -15.94 -9.94 -8.83
C PRO A 157 -15.20 -9.65 -7.52
N LEU A 158 -13.87 -9.53 -7.53
CA LEU A 158 -13.07 -9.47 -6.32
C LEU A 158 -12.92 -8.06 -5.77
N PHE A 159 -12.78 -7.07 -6.65
CA PHE A 159 -12.34 -5.73 -6.26
C PHE A 159 -13.49 -4.77 -6.06
N GLY A 160 -13.24 -3.74 -5.27
CA GLY A 160 -14.12 -2.60 -5.06
C GLY A 160 -13.31 -1.33 -4.84
N ASP A 161 -14.03 -0.24 -4.64
CA ASP A 161 -13.46 1.10 -4.53
C ASP A 161 -13.70 1.71 -3.14
N GLY A 162 -12.81 2.60 -2.74
CA GLY A 162 -12.96 3.36 -1.51
C GLY A 162 -11.67 4.00 -1.03
N ALA A 163 -11.79 4.76 0.06
CA ALA A 163 -10.67 5.37 0.75
C ALA A 163 -10.81 5.25 2.27
N GLY A 164 -9.69 5.01 2.94
CA GLY A 164 -9.57 5.11 4.39
C GLY A 164 -8.37 5.98 4.75
N ALA A 165 -8.49 6.79 5.79
CA ALA A 165 -7.46 7.71 6.24
C ALA A 165 -7.27 7.64 7.75
N VAL A 166 -6.03 7.83 8.20
CA VAL A 166 -5.67 8.05 9.60
C VAL A 166 -4.79 9.28 9.74
N VAL A 167 -4.89 9.95 10.88
CA VAL A 167 -4.00 11.06 11.25
C VAL A 167 -3.09 10.57 12.36
N LEU A 168 -1.78 10.65 12.13
CA LEU A 168 -0.76 10.37 13.14
C LEU A 168 -0.26 11.69 13.72
N GLN A 169 -0.11 11.74 15.04
CA GLN A 169 0.42 12.89 15.76
C GLN A 169 1.55 12.47 16.70
N ALA A 170 2.60 13.28 16.72
CA ALA A 170 3.71 13.15 17.64
C ALA A 170 3.23 13.30 19.08
N HIS A 171 3.61 12.35 19.92
CA HIS A 171 3.29 12.35 21.34
C HIS A 171 4.50 11.87 22.16
N THR A 172 4.63 12.33 23.40
CA THR A 172 5.74 11.92 24.30
C THR A 172 5.43 10.64 25.07
N MET A 173 4.14 10.31 25.25
CA MET A 173 3.75 9.04 25.88
C MET A 173 3.99 7.85 24.95
N PRO A 174 4.59 6.76 25.46
CA PRO A 174 4.72 5.51 24.72
C PRO A 174 3.39 4.97 24.22
N GLY A 175 3.33 4.57 22.96
CA GLY A 175 2.14 4.02 22.31
C GLY A 175 2.13 4.29 20.81
N GLY A 176 0.97 4.20 20.18
CA GLY A 176 0.87 4.34 18.73
C GLY A 176 1.50 3.15 18.02
N LEU A 177 2.21 3.37 16.92
CA LEU A 177 2.91 2.29 16.22
C LEU A 177 4.07 1.73 17.07
N LEU A 178 3.91 0.51 17.59
CA LEU A 178 4.92 -0.18 18.41
C LEU A 178 6.02 -0.83 17.56
N GLY A 179 5.64 -1.32 16.38
CA GLY A 179 6.55 -2.00 15.47
C GLY A 179 5.90 -2.27 14.12
N TYR A 180 6.73 -2.43 13.10
CA TYR A 180 6.29 -2.80 11.77
C TYR A 180 7.32 -3.70 11.10
N LYS A 181 6.85 -4.52 10.15
CA LYS A 181 7.69 -5.34 9.29
C LYS A 181 7.25 -5.15 7.85
N LEU A 182 8.15 -4.71 6.99
CA LEU A 182 7.94 -4.60 5.55
C LEU A 182 8.73 -5.70 4.83
N GLY A 183 8.23 -6.15 3.69
CA GLY A 183 8.99 -7.00 2.79
C GLY A 183 8.42 -7.06 1.38
N ALA A 184 9.25 -7.51 0.45
CA ALA A 184 8.92 -7.66 -0.95
C ALA A 184 9.71 -8.83 -1.55
N ASP A 185 9.10 -9.51 -2.50
CA ASP A 185 9.71 -10.51 -3.37
C ASP A 185 9.33 -10.18 -4.81
N GLY A 186 10.18 -9.37 -5.46
CA GLY A 186 9.98 -8.84 -6.80
C GLY A 186 9.88 -9.90 -7.90
N SER A 187 10.33 -11.14 -7.63
CA SER A 187 10.30 -12.23 -8.61
C SER A 187 8.87 -12.65 -8.97
N GLY A 188 7.90 -12.39 -8.08
CA GLY A 188 6.48 -12.69 -8.30
C GLY A 188 5.67 -11.57 -8.97
N GLY A 189 6.31 -10.52 -9.48
CA GLY A 189 5.63 -9.31 -9.98
C GLY A 189 4.60 -9.57 -11.09
N GLU A 190 4.81 -10.57 -11.93
CA GLU A 190 3.88 -10.93 -13.02
C GLU A 190 2.59 -11.61 -12.53
N HIS A 191 2.56 -12.09 -11.29
CA HIS A 191 1.38 -12.80 -10.75
C HIS A 191 0.22 -11.86 -10.41
N LEU A 192 0.46 -10.56 -10.26
CA LEU A 192 -0.58 -9.56 -10.03
C LEU A 192 -0.09 -8.19 -10.50
N ALA A 193 -0.54 -7.78 -11.69
CA ALA A 193 -0.11 -6.54 -12.33
C ALA A 193 -1.18 -5.97 -13.27
N ILE A 194 -1.02 -4.69 -13.62
CA ILE A 194 -1.59 -4.12 -14.85
C ILE A 194 -0.46 -4.11 -15.89
N PRO A 195 -0.51 -4.95 -16.94
CA PRO A 195 0.64 -5.14 -17.83
C PRO A 195 1.11 -3.90 -18.61
N ALA A 196 0.18 -3.08 -19.10
CA ALA A 196 0.44 -1.92 -19.95
C ALA A 196 0.09 -0.57 -19.28
N GLY A 197 0.49 0.52 -19.94
CA GLY A 197 0.31 1.90 -19.45
C GLY A 197 1.54 2.45 -18.71
N GLY A 198 2.47 1.57 -18.32
CA GLY A 198 3.77 1.94 -17.78
C GLY A 198 4.87 2.06 -18.85
N SER A 199 6.11 2.27 -18.41
CA SER A 199 7.26 2.47 -19.28
C SER A 199 7.67 1.22 -20.08
N LYS A 200 7.48 0.01 -19.53
CA LYS A 200 7.83 -1.25 -20.19
C LYS A 200 6.96 -1.53 -21.41
N ILE A 201 5.66 -1.24 -21.30
CA ILE A 201 4.67 -1.43 -22.36
C ILE A 201 3.78 -0.18 -22.42
N PRO A 202 4.22 0.87 -23.14
CA PRO A 202 3.46 2.11 -23.30
C PRO A 202 2.10 1.88 -23.95
N THR A 203 1.17 2.78 -23.69
CA THR A 203 -0.16 2.77 -24.32
C THR A 203 -0.04 2.83 -25.84
N SER A 204 -0.78 1.95 -26.51
CA SER A 204 -0.83 1.80 -27.97
C SER A 204 -2.12 1.08 -28.36
N GLN A 205 -2.49 1.13 -29.64
CA GLN A 205 -3.67 0.39 -30.11
C GLN A 205 -3.56 -1.11 -29.79
N TYR A 206 -2.38 -1.71 -29.96
CA TYR A 206 -2.12 -3.10 -29.60
C TYR A 206 -2.46 -3.41 -28.13
N THR A 207 -2.05 -2.56 -27.19
CA THR A 207 -2.31 -2.80 -25.75
C THR A 207 -3.78 -2.65 -25.38
N LEU A 208 -4.52 -1.82 -26.10
CA LEU A 208 -5.97 -1.69 -25.97
C LEU A 208 -6.68 -2.93 -26.52
N ASP A 209 -6.36 -3.34 -27.75
CA ASP A 209 -6.95 -4.51 -28.42
C ASP A 209 -6.73 -5.81 -27.61
N ASN A 210 -5.58 -5.89 -26.91
CA ASN A 210 -5.22 -7.03 -26.06
C ASN A 210 -5.59 -6.85 -24.58
N ARG A 211 -6.35 -5.80 -24.23
CA ARG A 211 -6.90 -5.61 -22.87
C ARG A 211 -5.83 -5.58 -21.78
N LEU A 212 -4.64 -5.04 -22.09
CA LEU A 212 -3.46 -5.06 -21.22
C LEU A 212 -3.44 -3.94 -20.18
N HIS A 213 -4.44 -3.05 -20.19
CA HIS A 213 -4.62 -1.96 -19.22
C HIS A 213 -5.51 -2.36 -18.03
N TYR A 214 -5.94 -3.62 -17.97
CA TYR A 214 -6.70 -4.15 -16.85
C TYR A 214 -5.83 -5.03 -15.92
N VAL A 215 -6.30 -5.20 -14.70
CA VAL A 215 -5.68 -6.11 -13.72
C VAL A 215 -5.65 -7.53 -14.27
N LYS A 216 -4.46 -8.14 -14.26
CA LYS A 216 -4.25 -9.56 -14.55
C LYS A 216 -3.67 -10.24 -13.31
N MET A 217 -4.21 -11.41 -12.98
CA MET A 217 -3.87 -12.12 -11.74
C MET A 217 -3.73 -13.63 -11.94
N ASN A 218 -2.62 -14.19 -11.47
CA ASN A 218 -2.49 -15.62 -11.19
C ASN A 218 -2.98 -15.91 -9.76
N GLY A 219 -4.29 -16.14 -9.61
CA GLY A 219 -4.92 -16.30 -8.30
C GLY A 219 -4.38 -17.47 -7.46
N ARG A 220 -3.91 -18.55 -8.10
CA ARG A 220 -3.30 -19.70 -7.39
C ARG A 220 -2.01 -19.28 -6.70
N GLU A 221 -1.14 -18.58 -7.42
CA GLU A 221 0.16 -18.14 -6.90
C GLU A 221 0.00 -17.07 -5.83
N VAL A 222 -0.87 -16.09 -6.06
CA VAL A 222 -1.19 -15.06 -5.07
C VAL A 222 -1.77 -15.67 -3.79
N TYR A 223 -2.70 -16.63 -3.90
CA TYR A 223 -3.28 -17.30 -2.73
C TYR A 223 -2.23 -18.09 -1.94
N ARG A 224 -1.37 -18.85 -2.62
CA ARG A 224 -0.28 -19.63 -2.01
C ARG A 224 0.71 -18.74 -1.27
N PHE A 225 1.09 -17.63 -1.89
CA PHE A 225 1.95 -16.63 -1.27
C PHE A 225 1.29 -16.01 -0.02
N ALA A 226 0.03 -15.58 -0.15
CA ALA A 226 -0.70 -14.87 0.90
C ALA A 226 -0.88 -15.70 2.18
N THR A 227 -1.29 -16.98 2.05
CA THR A 227 -1.50 -17.87 3.20
C THR A 227 -0.20 -18.19 3.94
N ARG A 228 0.92 -18.24 3.22
CA ARG A 228 2.26 -18.41 3.80
C ARG A 228 2.75 -17.15 4.52
N ILE A 229 2.51 -15.97 3.93
CA ILE A 229 3.14 -14.73 4.40
C ILE A 229 2.39 -14.09 5.57
N MET A 230 1.05 -14.04 5.53
CA MET A 230 0.26 -13.24 6.48
C MET A 230 0.44 -13.68 7.93
N GLY A 231 0.34 -14.99 8.20
CA GLY A 231 0.53 -15.53 9.55
C GLY A 231 1.95 -15.33 10.04
N ARG A 232 2.95 -15.63 9.20
CA ARG A 232 4.37 -15.49 9.52
C ARG A 232 4.74 -14.04 9.86
N VAL A 233 4.42 -13.08 8.99
CA VAL A 233 4.79 -11.68 9.21
C VAL A 233 4.07 -11.07 10.41
N SER A 234 2.82 -11.48 10.67
CA SER A 234 2.07 -11.04 11.85
C SER A 234 2.74 -11.52 13.14
N LYS A 235 3.21 -12.78 13.16
CA LYS A 235 3.98 -13.30 14.30
C LYS A 235 5.31 -12.57 14.49
N GLU A 236 6.05 -12.33 13.40
CA GLU A 236 7.32 -11.60 13.43
C GLU A 236 7.17 -10.17 13.96
N VAL A 237 6.15 -9.43 13.53
CA VAL A 237 5.95 -8.06 13.99
C VAL A 237 5.51 -8.02 15.46
N CYS A 238 4.72 -9.00 15.92
CA CYS A 238 4.36 -9.13 17.34
C CYS A 238 5.59 -9.39 18.20
N GLN A 239 6.49 -10.28 17.76
CA GLN A 239 7.77 -10.53 18.42
C GLN A 239 8.64 -9.27 18.49
N GLN A 240 8.76 -8.52 17.39
CA GLN A 240 9.51 -7.26 17.36
C GLN A 240 8.91 -6.18 18.26
N ALA A 241 7.58 -6.13 18.37
CA ALA A 241 6.87 -5.19 19.22
C ALA A 241 6.81 -5.62 20.69
N GLY A 242 7.32 -6.82 21.03
CA GLY A 242 7.21 -7.38 22.38
C GLY A 242 5.77 -7.68 22.81
N VAL A 243 4.90 -8.02 21.86
CA VAL A 243 3.48 -8.31 22.08
C VAL A 243 3.22 -9.81 21.94
N PRO A 244 2.85 -10.51 23.02
CA PRO A 244 2.36 -11.88 22.95
C PRO A 244 1.11 -12.02 22.06
N LEU A 245 0.95 -13.17 21.39
CA LEU A 245 -0.17 -13.37 20.44
C LEU A 245 -1.55 -13.41 21.12
N ASP A 246 -1.60 -13.90 22.37
CA ASP A 246 -2.81 -13.94 23.20
C ASP A 246 -3.23 -12.55 23.71
N GLU A 247 -2.30 -11.61 23.77
CA GLU A 247 -2.53 -10.20 24.07
C GLU A 247 -2.98 -9.35 22.86
N ILE A 248 -3.17 -9.96 21.69
CA ILE A 248 -3.76 -9.26 20.55
C ILE A 248 -5.24 -9.03 20.85
N ASP A 249 -5.67 -7.77 20.85
CA ASP A 249 -7.06 -7.40 21.12
C ASP A 249 -7.88 -7.33 19.82
N LEU A 250 -7.24 -6.93 18.71
CA LEU A 250 -7.89 -6.84 17.41
C LEU A 250 -6.91 -7.15 16.28
N PHE A 251 -7.35 -8.00 15.35
CA PHE A 251 -6.65 -8.32 14.10
C PHE A 251 -7.39 -7.72 12.90
N VAL A 252 -6.75 -6.80 12.19
CA VAL A 252 -7.31 -6.08 11.04
C VAL A 252 -6.50 -6.43 9.78
N PRO A 253 -6.80 -7.56 9.12
CA PRO A 253 -6.09 -7.99 7.92
C PRO A 253 -6.52 -7.21 6.67
N HIS A 254 -5.72 -7.31 5.61
CA HIS A 254 -6.12 -6.96 4.27
C HIS A 254 -7.33 -7.80 3.83
N GLN A 255 -8.35 -7.13 3.29
CA GLN A 255 -9.62 -7.72 2.89
C GLN A 255 -9.52 -8.23 1.45
N ALA A 256 -8.80 -9.33 1.23
CA ALA A 256 -8.64 -9.92 -0.11
C ALA A 256 -9.59 -11.10 -0.37
N ASN A 257 -9.63 -12.03 0.59
CA ASN A 257 -10.37 -13.27 0.50
C ASN A 257 -10.55 -13.85 1.90
N ILE A 258 -11.78 -14.23 2.27
CA ILE A 258 -12.08 -14.72 3.61
C ILE A 258 -11.28 -15.97 3.99
N ARG A 259 -10.93 -16.82 3.01
CA ARG A 259 -10.14 -18.04 3.25
C ARG A 259 -8.70 -17.72 3.62
N ILE A 260 -8.12 -16.67 3.04
CA ILE A 260 -6.78 -16.20 3.40
C ILE A 260 -6.80 -15.64 4.82
N ILE A 261 -7.80 -14.83 5.14
CA ILE A 261 -7.99 -14.26 6.50
C ILE A 261 -8.09 -15.37 7.54
N LYS A 262 -8.94 -16.37 7.31
CA LYS A 262 -9.10 -17.54 8.20
C LYS A 262 -7.82 -18.37 8.33
N SER A 263 -7.05 -18.52 7.25
CA SER A 263 -5.75 -19.20 7.31
C SER A 263 -4.77 -18.46 8.22
N ALA A 264 -4.75 -17.13 8.16
CA ALA A 264 -3.89 -16.29 8.99
C ALA A 264 -4.33 -16.31 10.47
N SER A 265 -5.63 -16.16 10.76
CA SER A 265 -6.15 -16.19 12.14
C SER A 265 -5.87 -17.54 12.80
N LYS A 266 -6.12 -18.65 12.10
CA LYS A 266 -5.81 -20.01 12.57
C LYS A 266 -4.32 -20.20 12.85
N TYR A 267 -3.44 -19.69 11.97
CA TYR A 267 -1.99 -19.77 12.18
C TYR A 267 -1.53 -19.02 13.43
N LEU A 268 -2.18 -17.88 13.73
CA LEU A 268 -1.85 -17.06 14.89
C LEU A 268 -2.54 -17.51 16.19
N GLY A 269 -3.50 -18.44 16.12
CA GLY A 269 -4.31 -18.84 17.27
C GLY A 269 -5.27 -17.75 17.75
N ILE A 270 -5.63 -16.80 16.87
CA ILE A 270 -6.54 -15.70 17.19
C ILE A 270 -7.98 -16.16 16.95
N SER A 271 -8.86 -15.91 17.91
CA SER A 271 -10.28 -16.24 17.83
C SER A 271 -11.02 -15.33 16.85
N ASP A 272 -12.08 -15.84 16.22
CA ASP A 272 -12.82 -15.13 15.17
C ASP A 272 -13.42 -13.78 15.64
N ASP A 273 -13.77 -13.67 16.93
CA ASP A 273 -14.29 -12.43 17.55
C ASP A 273 -13.24 -11.31 17.66
N LYS A 274 -11.95 -11.65 17.59
CA LYS A 274 -10.84 -10.69 17.53
C LYS A 274 -10.45 -10.33 16.10
N VAL A 275 -11.02 -10.99 15.08
CA VAL A 275 -10.76 -10.68 13.67
C VAL A 275 -11.80 -9.70 13.15
N PHE A 276 -11.36 -8.60 12.54
CA PHE A 276 -12.25 -7.69 11.82
C PHE A 276 -12.33 -8.04 10.33
N THR A 277 -13.54 -8.17 9.82
CA THR A 277 -13.83 -8.32 8.39
C THR A 277 -15.02 -7.45 8.00
N ASN A 278 -14.89 -6.79 6.86
CA ASN A 278 -15.99 -6.16 6.12
C ASN A 278 -15.91 -6.47 4.61
N LEU A 279 -15.10 -7.47 4.26
CA LEU A 279 -14.92 -7.97 2.90
C LEU A 279 -16.25 -8.27 2.20
N GLU A 280 -17.24 -8.73 2.96
CA GLU A 280 -18.57 -9.05 2.43
C GLU A 280 -19.31 -7.83 1.85
N LYS A 281 -18.99 -6.60 2.30
CA LYS A 281 -19.64 -5.34 1.91
C LYS A 281 -18.89 -4.53 0.86
N TYR A 282 -17.57 -4.64 0.83
CA TYR A 282 -16.73 -3.76 0.01
C TYR A 282 -15.88 -4.51 -1.00
N GLY A 283 -15.81 -5.83 -0.93
CA GLY A 283 -14.82 -6.59 -1.68
C GLY A 283 -13.39 -6.17 -1.32
N ASN A 284 -12.47 -6.39 -2.24
CA ASN A 284 -11.07 -6.02 -2.12
C ASN A 284 -10.85 -4.57 -2.60
N THR A 285 -10.70 -3.65 -1.66
CA THR A 285 -10.38 -2.23 -1.92
C THR A 285 -8.87 -1.94 -1.85
N SER A 286 -8.04 -2.97 -2.03
CA SER A 286 -6.59 -2.94 -1.98
C SER A 286 -6.02 -2.12 -0.82
N ALA A 287 -5.26 -1.03 -1.06
CA ALA A 287 -4.63 -0.24 0.00
C ALA A 287 -5.65 0.40 0.96
N ALA A 288 -6.88 0.64 0.51
CA ALA A 288 -7.94 1.20 1.36
C ALA A 288 -8.54 0.20 2.34
N SER A 289 -8.31 -1.12 2.16
CA SER A 289 -9.05 -2.13 2.92
C SER A 289 -8.77 -2.06 4.43
N ILE A 290 -7.51 -1.92 4.81
CA ILE A 290 -7.09 -1.88 6.22
C ILE A 290 -7.60 -0.62 6.92
N PRO A 291 -7.42 0.61 6.38
CA PRO A 291 -7.92 1.80 7.06
C PRO A 291 -9.45 1.91 7.05
N ILE A 292 -10.15 1.40 6.03
CA ILE A 292 -11.61 1.28 6.04
C ILE A 292 -12.03 0.34 7.18
N ALA A 293 -11.48 -0.87 7.23
CA ALA A 293 -11.76 -1.85 8.26
C ALA A 293 -11.48 -1.33 9.68
N LEU A 294 -10.36 -0.64 9.88
CA LEU A 294 -10.04 0.00 11.16
C LEU A 294 -11.09 1.06 11.53
N CYS A 295 -11.49 1.92 10.59
CA CYS A 295 -12.52 2.93 10.81
C CYS A 295 -13.85 2.29 11.25
N GLU A 296 -14.25 1.20 10.60
CA GLU A 296 -15.49 0.48 10.97
C GLU A 296 -15.38 -0.23 12.31
N ALA A 297 -14.23 -0.83 12.62
CA ALA A 297 -13.98 -1.47 13.91
C ALA A 297 -14.15 -0.47 15.06
N ILE A 298 -13.62 0.74 14.89
CA ILE A 298 -13.77 1.83 15.86
C ILE A 298 -15.24 2.27 15.96
N GLU A 299 -15.94 2.41 14.83
CA GLU A 299 -17.36 2.79 14.79
C GLU A 299 -18.29 1.75 15.43
N GLN A 300 -17.91 0.47 15.38
CA GLN A 300 -18.61 -0.65 16.00
C GLN A 300 -18.21 -0.87 17.48
N GLY A 301 -17.35 -0.03 18.05
CA GLY A 301 -16.91 -0.17 19.44
C GLY A 301 -16.00 -1.37 19.70
N ARG A 302 -15.31 -1.88 18.66
CA ARG A 302 -14.35 -3.01 18.77
C ARG A 302 -12.94 -2.57 19.13
N VAL A 303 -12.71 -1.27 19.34
CA VAL A 303 -11.42 -0.70 19.72
C VAL A 303 -11.58 0.08 21.02
N HIS A 304 -10.77 -0.25 22.00
CA HIS A 304 -10.71 0.36 23.31
C HIS A 304 -9.32 0.95 23.58
N THR A 305 -9.24 1.76 24.64
CA THR A 305 -7.97 2.36 25.06
C THR A 305 -7.00 1.28 25.53
N ASN A 306 -5.76 1.36 25.05
CA ASN A 306 -4.67 0.39 25.24
C ASN A 306 -4.74 -0.90 24.42
N ASP A 307 -5.75 -1.08 23.56
CA ASP A 307 -5.83 -2.26 22.69
C ASP A 307 -4.58 -2.39 21.81
N LYS A 308 -4.12 -3.63 21.65
CA LYS A 308 -3.05 -4.02 20.74
C LYS A 308 -3.67 -4.50 19.43
N ILE A 309 -3.60 -3.64 18.42
CA ILE A 309 -4.15 -3.87 17.09
C ILE A 309 -3.05 -4.35 16.17
N VAL A 310 -3.23 -5.54 15.59
CA VAL A 310 -2.33 -6.08 14.58
C VAL A 310 -2.96 -5.89 13.20
N MET A 311 -2.26 -5.18 12.32
CA MET A 311 -2.64 -4.99 10.93
C MET A 311 -1.66 -5.71 10.02
N VAL A 312 -2.15 -6.37 8.98
CA VAL A 312 -1.30 -7.08 8.02
C VAL A 312 -1.89 -7.03 6.62
N GLY A 313 -1.04 -6.78 5.62
CA GLY A 313 -1.42 -6.77 4.22
C GLY A 313 -0.38 -7.41 3.32
N PHE A 314 -0.81 -7.79 2.13
CA PHE A 314 0.01 -8.35 1.06
C PHE A 314 -0.58 -7.92 -0.27
N GLY A 315 0.22 -7.78 -1.33
CA GLY A 315 -0.26 -7.34 -2.64
C GLY A 315 0.73 -7.61 -3.77
N GLY A 316 0.48 -7.00 -4.93
CA GLY A 316 1.36 -7.04 -6.10
C GLY A 316 2.81 -6.64 -5.76
N GLY A 317 3.77 -7.21 -6.50
CA GLY A 317 5.20 -7.13 -6.19
C GLY A 317 5.95 -8.46 -6.26
N LEU A 318 5.66 -9.47 -5.42
CA LEU A 318 4.66 -9.48 -4.35
C LEU A 318 5.20 -8.80 -3.09
N THR A 319 4.40 -7.90 -2.52
CA THR A 319 4.72 -7.11 -1.32
C THR A 319 3.94 -7.60 -0.12
N TRP A 320 4.46 -7.34 1.08
CA TRP A 320 3.76 -7.56 2.33
C TRP A 320 4.19 -6.57 3.41
N GLY A 321 3.30 -6.33 4.37
CA GLY A 321 3.59 -5.49 5.53
C GLY A 321 2.73 -5.91 6.72
N ALA A 322 3.28 -5.80 7.92
CA ALA A 322 2.52 -5.87 9.15
C ALA A 322 2.90 -4.75 10.13
N ALA A 323 1.98 -4.38 11.00
CA ALA A 323 2.13 -3.34 11.99
C ALA A 323 1.41 -3.72 13.28
N VAL A 324 2.02 -3.41 14.42
CA VAL A 324 1.38 -3.48 15.74
C VAL A 324 1.18 -2.07 16.25
N VAL A 325 -0.07 -1.71 16.55
CA VAL A 325 -0.45 -0.41 17.10
C VAL A 325 -1.03 -0.60 18.48
N LYS A 326 -0.52 0.13 19.47
CA LYS A 326 -1.18 0.31 20.76
C LYS A 326 -2.09 1.53 20.69
N TRP A 327 -3.39 1.33 20.82
CA TRP A 327 -4.36 2.40 20.75
C TRP A 327 -4.26 3.34 21.96
N GLY A 328 -3.94 4.61 21.71
CA GLY A 328 -3.67 5.59 22.77
C GLY A 328 -4.85 6.49 23.15
N LEU A 329 -5.90 6.56 22.33
CA LEU A 329 -6.99 7.50 22.56
C LEU A 329 -8.03 6.96 23.57
N PRO A 330 -8.56 7.81 24.47
CA PRO A 330 -9.73 7.49 25.29
C PRO A 330 -10.95 7.15 24.44
N MET A 331 -11.59 6.01 24.72
CA MET A 331 -12.84 5.55 24.10
C MET A 331 -13.98 5.50 25.13
N PRO A 332 -15.25 5.82 24.79
CA PRO A 332 -15.75 6.16 23.46
C PRO A 332 -15.34 7.57 23.01
N TYR A 333 -15.08 7.71 21.71
CA TYR A 333 -14.76 9.00 21.10
C TYR A 333 -15.91 10.00 21.29
N LYS A 334 -15.65 11.12 21.98
CA LYS A 334 -16.65 12.17 22.17
C LYS A 334 -16.96 12.87 20.84
N ARG A 335 -18.11 12.53 20.25
CA ARG A 335 -18.66 13.14 19.03
C ARG A 335 -18.83 14.66 19.23
N ARG A 336 -18.48 15.45 18.21
CA ARG A 336 -18.41 16.91 18.33
C ARG A 336 -19.76 17.63 18.16
N GLN A 337 -19.83 18.82 18.76
CA GLN A 337 -20.95 19.75 18.66
C GLN A 337 -21.08 20.32 17.23
N TRP A 338 -22.32 20.60 16.81
CA TRP A 338 -22.70 20.96 15.44
C TRP A 338 -21.94 22.18 14.87
N TRP A 339 -21.65 23.20 15.68
CA TRP A 339 -20.96 24.42 15.26
C TRP A 339 -19.55 24.18 14.71
N TYR A 340 -18.85 23.16 15.21
CA TYR A 340 -17.50 22.83 14.72
C TYR A 340 -17.51 22.37 13.26
N ARG A 341 -18.57 21.67 12.84
CA ARG A 341 -18.74 21.26 11.45
C ARG A 341 -18.92 22.49 10.54
N GLY A 342 -19.63 23.50 11.02
CA GLY A 342 -19.78 24.78 10.33
C GLY A 342 -18.43 25.45 10.09
N VAL A 343 -17.61 25.59 11.14
CA VAL A 343 -16.25 26.18 11.02
C VAL A 343 -15.38 25.39 10.04
N ARG A 344 -15.38 24.05 10.11
CA ARG A 344 -14.61 23.21 9.18
C ARG A 344 -15.07 23.34 7.74
N TRP A 345 -16.38 23.41 7.52
CA TRP A 345 -16.94 23.65 6.20
C TRP A 345 -16.44 24.97 5.60
N PHE A 346 -16.42 26.05 6.40
CA PHE A 346 -15.84 27.32 5.97
C PHE A 346 -14.35 27.21 5.63
N VAL A 347 -13.56 26.52 6.47
CA VAL A 347 -12.11 26.32 6.22
C VAL A 347 -11.89 25.57 4.89
N TYR A 348 -12.61 24.50 4.64
CA TYR A 348 -12.46 23.73 3.39
C TYR A 348 -12.96 24.50 2.16
N ARG A 349 -14.01 25.32 2.29
CA ARG A 349 -14.44 26.24 1.22
C ARG A 349 -13.41 27.32 0.94
N TRP A 350 -12.83 27.90 1.98
CA TRP A 350 -11.75 28.87 1.86
C TRP A 350 -10.52 28.28 1.16
N ALA A 351 -10.15 27.03 1.45
CA ALA A 351 -9.09 26.34 0.74
C ALA A 351 -9.36 26.26 -0.77
N GLY A 352 -10.60 25.97 -1.17
CA GLY A 352 -11.03 25.99 -2.57
C GLY A 352 -10.89 27.37 -3.23
N LEU A 353 -11.39 28.42 -2.57
CA LEU A 353 -11.24 29.80 -3.06
C LEU A 353 -9.77 30.22 -3.17
N ARG A 354 -8.95 29.86 -2.19
CA ARG A 354 -7.50 30.10 -2.20
C ARG A 354 -6.82 29.40 -3.37
N SER A 355 -7.13 28.13 -3.63
CA SER A 355 -6.58 27.40 -4.78
C SER A 355 -6.93 28.09 -6.10
N MET A 356 -8.20 28.49 -6.27
CA MET A 356 -8.64 29.25 -7.45
C MET A 356 -7.88 30.58 -7.60
N ALA A 357 -7.73 31.34 -6.52
CA ALA A 357 -6.99 32.60 -6.54
C ALA A 357 -5.49 32.41 -6.88
N LEU A 358 -4.84 31.37 -6.34
CA LEU A 358 -3.45 31.04 -6.66
C LEU A 358 -3.28 30.63 -8.13
N ARG A 359 -4.23 29.86 -8.68
CA ARG A 359 -4.23 29.49 -10.11
C ARG A 359 -4.38 30.72 -10.99
N LEU A 360 -5.30 31.63 -10.65
CA LEU A 360 -5.49 32.88 -11.37
C LEU A 360 -4.24 33.77 -11.30
N ARG A 361 -3.63 33.91 -10.11
CA ARG A 361 -2.39 34.65 -9.93
C ARG A 361 -1.27 34.12 -10.84
N ARG A 362 -1.05 32.80 -10.89
CA ARG A 362 -0.05 32.18 -11.77
C ARG A 362 -0.34 32.45 -13.26
N GLN A 363 -1.61 32.41 -13.66
CA GLN A 363 -2.00 32.75 -15.03
C GLN A 363 -1.72 34.22 -15.38
N ILE A 364 -1.89 35.13 -14.41
CA ILE A 364 -1.55 36.55 -14.58
C ILE A 364 -0.03 36.73 -14.64
N GLU A 365 0.72 36.15 -13.70
CA GLU A 365 2.19 36.19 -13.66
C GLU A 365 2.81 35.67 -14.97
N ASN A 366 2.28 34.59 -15.53
CA ASN A 366 2.73 34.04 -16.82
C ASN A 366 2.43 34.94 -18.03
N LYS A 367 1.54 35.93 -17.90
CA LYS A 367 1.19 36.90 -18.94
C LYS A 367 1.91 38.23 -18.77
N LEU A 368 2.58 38.45 -17.64
CA LEU A 368 3.39 39.64 -17.45
C LEU A 368 4.69 39.48 -18.26
N PRO A 369 5.13 40.53 -18.98
CA PRO A 369 6.42 40.52 -19.64
C PRO A 369 7.52 40.33 -18.59
N VAL A 370 8.41 39.37 -18.84
CA VAL A 370 9.60 39.14 -18.03
C VAL A 370 10.68 40.07 -18.55
N ASP A 371 11.22 40.96 -17.71
CA ASP A 371 12.47 41.67 -18.03
C ASP A 371 13.58 40.63 -18.21
N GLU A 372 14.20 40.58 -19.39
CA GLU A 372 15.29 39.65 -19.72
C GLU A 372 16.60 39.91 -18.94
N ASP A 373 16.62 40.85 -18.00
CA ASP A 373 17.84 41.32 -17.35
C ASP A 373 17.90 41.02 -15.84
N ASN A 374 17.47 39.81 -15.44
CA ASN A 374 17.64 39.32 -14.07
C ASN A 374 18.88 38.42 -13.94
N GLY A 375 20.04 39.09 -13.84
CA GLY A 375 21.20 38.74 -13.02
C GLY A 375 21.43 37.25 -12.69
N TYR A 376 21.89 36.47 -13.67
CA TYR A 376 22.76 35.34 -13.37
C TYR A 376 24.20 35.86 -13.25
N LEU A 377 24.88 35.48 -12.17
CA LEU A 377 26.31 35.73 -11.94
C LEU A 377 27.11 35.53 -13.24
N PRO A 378 28.03 36.44 -13.61
CA PRO A 378 28.91 36.18 -14.74
C PRO A 378 29.74 34.92 -14.43
N PRO A 379 30.02 34.07 -15.43
CA PRO A 379 30.87 32.90 -15.21
C PRO A 379 32.22 33.35 -14.65
N ARG A 380 32.75 32.61 -13.66
CA ARG A 380 34.08 32.86 -13.08
C ARG A 380 35.09 33.07 -14.21
N ARG A 381 35.80 34.20 -14.16
CA ARG A 381 36.80 34.62 -15.16
C ARG A 381 37.99 33.64 -15.31
N ASP A 382 38.07 32.60 -14.50
CA ASP A 382 39.20 31.68 -14.47
C ASP A 382 39.10 30.52 -15.50
N GLU A 383 37.94 30.32 -16.15
CA GLU A 383 37.79 29.26 -17.18
C GLU A 383 37.86 29.77 -18.63
N LEU A 384 38.06 31.08 -18.84
CA LEU A 384 38.12 31.68 -20.19
C LEU A 384 39.54 31.78 -20.78
N LYS A 385 40.57 31.30 -20.06
CA LYS A 385 41.94 31.24 -20.62
C LYS A 385 42.22 29.96 -21.42
N ASP A 386 41.53 28.84 -21.16
CA ASP A 386 41.81 27.57 -21.85
C ASP A 386 40.99 27.31 -23.12
N LYS A 387 40.06 28.21 -23.48
CA LYS A 387 39.20 28.04 -24.67
C LYS A 387 39.52 29.00 -25.82
N LYS A 388 40.46 29.94 -25.67
CA LYS A 388 40.87 30.83 -26.77
C LYS A 388 41.77 30.14 -27.82
N ASP A 389 42.41 29.03 -27.48
CA ASP A 389 43.34 28.35 -28.42
C ASP A 389 42.72 27.18 -29.22
N LYS A 390 41.40 26.97 -29.16
CA LYS A 390 40.74 25.88 -29.92
C LYS A 390 39.59 26.31 -30.83
N LYS A 391 39.44 27.61 -31.09
CA LYS A 391 38.36 28.16 -31.93
C LYS A 391 38.81 28.56 -33.35
N GLU A 392 39.61 27.71 -33.99
CA GLU A 392 39.74 27.71 -35.46
C GLU A 392 39.59 26.28 -35.98
N LYS A 393 38.35 25.87 -36.22
CA LYS A 393 37.95 24.93 -37.28
C LYS A 393 36.43 24.97 -37.41
N LYS A 394 35.96 25.64 -38.46
CA LYS A 394 34.55 25.68 -38.88
C LYS A 394 34.18 24.31 -39.45
N GLU A 395 33.23 23.61 -38.84
CA GLU A 395 32.46 22.55 -39.50
C GLU A 395 30.99 22.96 -39.60
N LYS A 396 30.41 22.78 -40.80
CA LYS A 396 29.04 23.13 -41.17
C LYS A 396 28.03 22.16 -40.52
N PRO A 397 26.78 22.59 -40.25
CA PRO A 397 25.80 21.73 -39.60
C PRO A 397 25.28 20.63 -40.54
N VAL A 398 25.38 19.37 -40.09
CA VAL A 398 24.75 18.20 -40.72
C VAL A 398 23.34 18.03 -40.18
N LYS A 399 22.32 18.06 -41.05
CA LYS A 399 20.94 17.70 -40.70
C LYS A 399 20.84 16.19 -40.44
N PRO A 400 20.15 15.72 -39.38
CA PRO A 400 19.91 14.29 -39.21
C PRO A 400 18.84 13.81 -40.21
N ARG A 401 19.18 12.80 -41.03
CA ARG A 401 18.23 12.04 -41.84
C ARG A 401 17.53 11.01 -40.95
N LEU A 402 16.24 11.18 -40.71
CA LEU A 402 15.35 10.10 -40.28
C LEU A 402 15.26 9.07 -41.42
N LYS A 403 15.71 7.84 -41.17
CA LYS A 403 15.37 6.70 -42.04
C LYS A 403 14.00 6.19 -41.60
N SER A 404 13.05 6.20 -42.52
CA SER A 404 11.77 5.49 -42.40
C SER A 404 12.03 3.98 -42.35
N VAL A 405 11.58 3.32 -41.28
CA VAL A 405 11.56 1.85 -41.21
C VAL A 405 10.31 1.36 -41.93
N SER A 406 10.46 0.38 -42.82
CA SER A 406 9.36 -0.17 -43.62
C SER A 406 8.67 -1.32 -42.87
N ASN A 407 7.40 -1.56 -43.18
CA ASN A 407 6.56 -2.57 -42.52
C ASN A 407 7.01 -4.04 -42.74
N ASP A 408 8.00 -4.30 -43.58
CA ASP A 408 8.56 -5.65 -43.77
C ASP A 408 9.68 -5.99 -42.75
N ASP A 409 10.28 -4.99 -42.10
CA ASP A 409 11.34 -5.19 -41.08
C ASP A 409 10.78 -5.68 -39.72
N LEU A 410 9.47 -5.60 -39.51
CA LEU A 410 8.80 -6.01 -38.26
C LEU A 410 8.33 -7.47 -38.25
N LYS A 411 8.38 -8.18 -39.39
CA LYS A 411 7.87 -9.56 -39.51
C LYS A 411 8.91 -10.67 -39.25
N SER A 412 10.17 -10.34 -38.98
CA SER A 412 11.24 -11.32 -38.80
C SER A 412 11.80 -11.47 -37.37
N VAL A 413 11.22 -10.77 -36.38
CA VAL A 413 11.64 -10.93 -34.97
C VAL A 413 10.99 -12.17 -34.36
N LYS A 414 11.59 -13.34 -34.60
CA LYS A 414 11.36 -14.53 -33.78
C LYS A 414 12.04 -14.32 -32.42
N ILE A 415 11.25 -14.24 -31.36
CA ILE A 415 11.73 -14.25 -29.98
C ILE A 415 12.01 -15.71 -29.61
N GLU A 416 13.27 -16.11 -29.50
CA GLU A 416 13.65 -17.41 -28.95
C GLU A 416 13.51 -17.42 -27.42
N PRO A 417 13.13 -18.56 -26.80
CA PRO A 417 13.04 -18.67 -25.35
C PRO A 417 14.43 -18.64 -24.70
N PRO A 418 14.54 -18.19 -23.44
CA PRO A 418 15.84 -18.05 -22.78
C PRO A 418 16.52 -19.39 -22.54
N VAL A 419 17.83 -19.42 -22.81
CA VAL A 419 18.75 -20.54 -22.54
C VAL A 419 18.93 -20.68 -21.02
N PRO A 420 18.83 -21.91 -20.44
CA PRO A 420 19.11 -22.11 -19.03
C PRO A 420 20.62 -21.91 -18.72
N PRO A 421 20.99 -21.46 -17.52
CA PRO A 421 22.39 -21.23 -17.18
C PRO A 421 23.19 -22.53 -17.23
N ALA A 422 24.38 -22.44 -17.84
CA ALA A 422 25.34 -23.53 -17.97
C ALA A 422 25.69 -24.13 -16.61
N GLY A 423 25.54 -25.46 -16.50
CA GLY A 423 26.01 -26.24 -15.37
C GLY A 423 27.53 -26.17 -15.25
N GLY A 424 28.01 -25.73 -14.08
CA GLY A 424 29.40 -25.92 -13.68
C GLY A 424 29.65 -27.40 -13.41
N GLY A 425 30.55 -27.99 -14.19
CA GLY A 425 30.98 -29.38 -14.08
C GLY A 425 31.75 -29.69 -12.79
N THR A 426 31.32 -30.76 -12.15
CA THR A 426 32.10 -31.93 -11.68
C THR A 426 33.60 -31.79 -11.38
N ASN A 427 33.96 -32.19 -10.16
CA ASN A 427 34.96 -33.21 -9.82
C ASN A 427 34.40 -33.95 -8.60
N GLY A 428 34.25 -35.27 -8.48
CA GLY A 428 34.84 -36.40 -9.17
C GLY A 428 35.27 -37.40 -8.09
N HIS A 429 34.56 -38.52 -7.95
CA HIS A 429 34.92 -39.87 -7.41
C HIS A 429 33.63 -40.54 -6.88
N SER A 430 33.01 -41.47 -7.62
CA SER A 430 33.26 -42.94 -7.60
C SER A 430 33.23 -43.49 -6.16
N SER A 431 32.50 -44.55 -5.82
CA SER A 431 31.83 -45.60 -6.60
C SER A 431 31.12 -46.55 -5.63
N ASN A 432 30.03 -47.18 -6.09
CA ASN A 432 29.45 -48.48 -5.67
C ASN A 432 29.01 -48.63 -4.19
N GLY A 433 27.91 -49.28 -3.85
CA GLY A 433 26.94 -50.08 -4.59
C GLY A 433 26.15 -50.92 -3.59
N LYS A 434 24.82 -50.96 -3.78
CA LYS A 434 23.87 -52.06 -3.49
C LYS A 434 24.07 -52.94 -2.22
N GLN A 435 23.09 -52.94 -1.30
CA GLN A 435 22.10 -54.03 -1.03
C GLN A 435 21.38 -53.87 0.32
N HIS A 436 20.13 -54.34 0.35
CA HIS A 436 19.13 -54.44 1.44
C HIS A 436 19.52 -55.44 2.58
N PRO A 437 18.62 -55.83 3.52
CA PRO A 437 17.92 -55.11 4.61
C PRO A 437 18.04 -55.88 5.98
N ALA A 438 17.17 -55.56 6.97
CA ALA A 438 16.87 -56.32 8.22
C ALA A 438 17.93 -56.19 9.36
N LYS A 439 17.65 -56.26 10.68
CA LYS A 439 16.52 -56.69 11.52
C LYS A 439 16.82 -56.28 13.00
N GLU A 440 15.77 -56.19 13.83
CA GLU A 440 15.67 -56.51 15.30
C GLU A 440 16.86 -56.17 16.25
N SER A 441 16.77 -55.23 17.21
CA SER A 441 16.25 -55.37 18.63
C SER A 441 17.09 -56.31 19.53
N PRO A 442 17.02 -56.28 20.88
CA PRO A 442 16.97 -55.20 21.90
C PRO A 442 17.91 -55.47 23.13
N GLN A 443 17.95 -54.53 24.11
CA GLN A 443 18.19 -54.62 25.59
C GLN A 443 19.36 -55.50 26.15
N VAL A 444 20.06 -55.16 27.25
CA VAL A 444 19.67 -55.29 28.68
C VAL A 444 20.88 -54.87 29.56
N GLY A 445 20.61 -54.36 30.78
CA GLY A 445 21.49 -54.47 31.98
C GLY A 445 21.72 -53.14 32.70
N VAL A 446 20.92 -52.73 33.70
CA VAL A 446 20.93 -53.17 35.13
C VAL A 446 22.34 -53.00 35.73
N GLU A 447 22.61 -52.13 36.70
CA GLU A 447 22.24 -52.20 38.13
C GLU A 447 22.72 -50.87 38.80
N LYS A 448 21.89 -50.10 39.54
CA LYS A 448 21.82 -49.97 41.03
C LYS A 448 23.21 -49.83 41.71
N THR A 449 23.49 -48.96 42.68
CA THR A 449 22.71 -48.27 43.74
C THR A 449 23.69 -47.29 44.44
N ALA A 450 23.26 -46.08 44.84
CA ALA A 450 23.05 -45.61 46.24
C ALA A 450 24.36 -45.41 47.05
N GLU A 451 24.64 -44.34 47.79
CA GLU A 451 23.89 -43.55 48.80
C GLU A 451 24.57 -42.18 48.97
N LYS A 452 23.85 -41.05 49.02
CA LYS A 452 23.49 -40.25 50.24
C LYS A 452 24.65 -40.07 51.24
N THR A 453 25.03 -38.86 51.66
CA THR A 453 24.36 -38.00 52.68
C THR A 453 25.16 -36.66 52.72
N VAL A 454 24.59 -35.46 52.49
CA VAL A 454 24.06 -34.47 53.47
C VAL A 454 25.06 -34.24 54.64
N GLU A 455 25.61 -33.05 54.95
CA GLU A 455 24.93 -31.87 55.50
C GLU A 455 25.92 -30.68 55.76
N LYS A 456 25.39 -29.45 55.64
CA LYS A 456 25.62 -28.20 56.43
C LYS A 456 27.02 -27.54 56.59
N THR A 457 27.10 -26.35 55.97
CA THR A 457 27.43 -25.01 56.53
C THR A 457 28.48 -24.84 57.63
N ASN A 458 29.45 -23.98 57.34
CA ASN A 458 29.78 -22.77 58.12
C ASN A 458 29.96 -21.60 57.17
#